data_AF-A0A2D5Z8W5-F1
#
_entry.id   AF-A0A2D5Z8W5-F1
#
_cell.length_a   1.000
_cell.length_b   1.000
_cell.length_c   1.000
_cell.angle_alpha   90.00
_cell.angle_beta   90.00
_cell.angle_gamma   90.00
#
_symmetry.space_group_name_H-M   'P 1'
#
loop_
_entity.id
_entity.type
_entity.pdbx_description
1 polymer ?
#
loop_
_entity_poly.entity_id
_entity_poly.type
_entity_poly.pdbx_seq_one_letter_code
_entity_poly.pdbx_strand_id
1 'polypeptide(L)'
;MLHMSDKDILNGRLRSGMTFEQKVWALTARVPKGRVTTYGAIARKLRTKAYRAVGRALHHNPYAPKVPCHRVVGSDGALTGFAGGLAKKRAMLEAEGVSVCKGKVDRSVMTEL
;
A
#
# COMPACT_ATOMS: atom_id res chain seq x y z
N MET A 1 -12.09 -12.32 18.80
CA MET A 1 -12.51 -13.06 17.59
C MET A 1 -12.44 -12.08 16.41
N LEU A 2 -11.50 -12.24 15.47
CA LEU A 2 -11.45 -11.37 14.28
C LEU A 2 -12.66 -11.68 13.38
N HIS A 3 -13.39 -10.66 12.91
CA HIS A 3 -14.48 -10.85 11.95
C HIS A 3 -13.92 -11.47 10.66
N MET A 4 -14.72 -12.29 9.95
CA MET A 4 -14.27 -12.98 8.74
C MET A 4 -13.67 -12.01 7.70
N SER A 5 -14.19 -10.79 7.63
CA SER A 5 -13.68 -9.70 6.77
C SER A 5 -12.23 -9.32 7.07
N ASP A 6 -11.82 -9.28 8.34
CA ASP A 6 -10.48 -8.89 8.74
C ASP A 6 -9.44 -9.92 8.31
N LYS A 7 -9.79 -11.22 8.40
CA LYS A 7 -8.91 -12.29 7.92
C LYS A 7 -8.71 -12.20 6.43
N ASP A 8 -9.75 -11.92 5.65
CA ASP A 8 -9.61 -11.77 4.21
C ASP A 8 -8.73 -10.56 3.86
N ILE A 9 -8.87 -9.43 4.55
CA ILE A 9 -8.00 -8.25 4.36
C ILE A 9 -6.54 -8.59 4.64
N LEU A 10 -6.24 -9.18 5.79
CA LEU A 10 -4.87 -9.49 6.20
C LEU A 10 -4.21 -10.56 5.30
N ASN A 11 -4.99 -11.44 4.68
CA ASN A 11 -4.52 -12.42 3.70
C ASN A 11 -4.56 -11.92 2.25
N GLY A 12 -4.92 -10.65 2.04
CA GLY A 12 -5.06 -10.04 0.72
C GLY A 12 -6.10 -10.71 -0.18
N ARG A 13 -7.18 -11.25 0.38
CA ARG A 13 -8.29 -11.85 -0.36
C ARG A 13 -9.38 -10.79 -0.60
N LEU A 14 -9.83 -10.68 -1.84
CA LEU A 14 -10.96 -9.82 -2.20
C LEU A 14 -12.26 -10.63 -2.14
N ARG A 15 -13.31 -10.03 -1.56
CA ARG A 15 -14.66 -10.60 -1.51
C ARG A 15 -15.71 -9.62 -2.01
N SER A 16 -16.80 -10.17 -2.52
CA SER A 16 -18.03 -9.40 -2.76
C SER A 16 -18.54 -8.80 -1.45
N GLY A 17 -19.09 -7.59 -1.51
CA GLY A 17 -19.57 -6.87 -0.32
C GLY A 17 -18.50 -6.06 0.43
N MET A 18 -17.21 -6.21 0.12
CA MET A 18 -16.17 -5.36 0.71
C MET A 18 -16.31 -3.89 0.27
N THR A 19 -16.09 -2.97 1.21
CA THR A 19 -16.00 -1.54 0.90
C THR A 19 -14.77 -1.24 0.04
N PHE A 20 -14.71 -0.05 -0.52
CA PHE A 20 -13.56 0.39 -1.30
C PHE A 20 -12.26 0.36 -0.47
N GLU A 21 -12.31 0.86 0.76
CA GLU A 21 -11.17 0.90 1.68
C GLU A 21 -10.68 -0.51 2.03
N GLN A 22 -11.60 -1.43 2.34
CA GLN A 22 -11.27 -2.82 2.62
C GLN A 22 -10.54 -3.49 1.44
N LYS A 23 -11.00 -3.24 0.21
CA LYS A 23 -10.33 -3.75 -1.00
C LYS A 23 -8.95 -3.14 -1.17
N VAL A 24 -8.77 -1.84 -0.89
CA VAL A 24 -7.45 -1.18 -0.92
C VAL A 24 -6.51 -1.81 0.11
N TRP A 25 -6.96 -2.03 1.35
CA TRP A 25 -6.16 -2.64 2.40
C TRP A 25 -5.77 -4.08 2.05
N ALA A 26 -6.71 -4.87 1.54
CA ALA A 26 -6.47 -6.25 1.10
C ALA A 26 -5.43 -6.31 -0.04
N LEU A 27 -5.55 -5.44 -1.05
CA LEU A 27 -4.54 -5.37 -2.11
C LEU A 27 -3.17 -4.95 -1.58
N THR A 28 -3.14 -4.00 -0.66
CA THR A 28 -1.87 -3.54 -0.06
C THR A 28 -1.21 -4.64 0.77
N ALA A 29 -1.98 -5.50 1.43
CA ALA A 29 -1.46 -6.67 2.15
C ALA A 29 -0.72 -7.68 1.24
N ARG A 30 -0.99 -7.67 -0.07
CA ARG A 30 -0.30 -8.54 -1.04
C ARG A 30 1.12 -8.09 -1.38
N VAL A 31 1.48 -6.83 -1.11
CA VAL A 31 2.77 -6.30 -1.52
C VAL A 31 3.86 -6.94 -0.65
N PRO A 32 4.78 -7.74 -1.21
CA PRO A 32 5.77 -8.45 -0.42
C PRO A 32 6.81 -7.50 0.17
N LYS A 33 7.51 -7.95 1.21
CA LYS A 33 8.63 -7.21 1.82
C LYS A 33 9.71 -6.95 0.76
N GLY A 34 10.29 -5.75 0.76
CA GLY A 34 11.34 -5.38 -0.20
C GLY A 34 10.83 -5.00 -1.60
N ARG A 35 9.51 -4.98 -1.80
CA ARG A 35 8.86 -4.51 -3.03
C ARG A 35 7.89 -3.39 -2.70
N VAL A 36 7.63 -2.57 -3.71
CA VAL A 36 6.70 -1.44 -3.60
C VAL A 36 5.69 -1.45 -4.72
N THR A 37 4.50 -0.92 -4.49
CA THR A 37 3.49 -0.71 -5.52
C THR A 37 3.09 0.75 -5.57
N THR A 38 2.20 1.13 -6.48
CA THR A 38 1.78 2.53 -6.64
C THR A 38 0.29 2.72 -6.34
N TYR A 39 -0.09 3.93 -5.94
CA TYR A 39 -1.51 4.29 -5.81
C TYR A 39 -2.29 4.03 -7.11
N GLY A 40 -1.65 4.27 -8.26
CA GLY A 40 -2.20 4.01 -9.58
C GLY A 40 -2.37 2.50 -9.86
N ALA A 41 -1.42 1.66 -9.45
CA ALA A 41 -1.52 0.21 -9.61
C ALA A 41 -2.68 -0.38 -8.79
N ILE A 42 -2.86 0.07 -7.54
CA ILE A 42 -4.01 -0.32 -6.72
C ILE A 42 -5.33 0.12 -7.38
N ALA A 43 -5.42 1.40 -7.79
CA ALA A 43 -6.61 1.93 -8.43
C ALA A 43 -6.96 1.16 -9.72
N ARG A 44 -5.96 0.86 -10.55
CA ARG A 44 -6.09 0.06 -11.77
C ARG A 44 -6.56 -1.36 -11.47
N LYS A 45 -6.02 -2.01 -10.43
CA LYS A 45 -6.47 -3.36 -10.02
C LYS A 45 -7.93 -3.36 -9.58
N LEU A 46 -8.38 -2.27 -8.95
CA LEU A 46 -9.79 -2.04 -8.59
C LEU A 46 -10.64 -1.48 -9.73
N ARG A 47 -10.09 -1.39 -10.95
CA ARG A 47 -10.76 -0.85 -12.15
C ARG A 47 -11.33 0.55 -11.95
N THR A 48 -10.61 1.39 -11.20
CA THR A 48 -10.99 2.79 -10.95
C THR A 48 -9.85 3.75 -11.27
N LYS A 49 -10.19 5.02 -11.51
CA LYS A 49 -9.23 6.13 -11.65
C LYS A 49 -9.00 6.87 -10.32
N ALA A 50 -9.59 6.43 -9.22
CA ALA A 50 -9.59 7.13 -7.94
C ALA A 50 -8.30 6.95 -7.11
N TYR A 51 -7.12 7.26 -7.67
CA TYR A 51 -5.82 7.11 -6.98
C TYR A 51 -5.71 7.99 -5.71
N ARG A 52 -6.36 9.17 -5.68
CA ARG A 52 -6.44 10.01 -4.47
C ARG A 52 -7.25 9.34 -3.36
N ALA A 53 -8.33 8.63 -3.70
CA ALA A 53 -9.13 7.90 -2.74
C ALA A 53 -8.37 6.70 -2.16
N VAL A 54 -7.53 6.03 -2.95
CA VAL A 54 -6.59 5.00 -2.45
C VAL A 54 -5.67 5.60 -1.38
N GLY A 55 -5.11 6.78 -1.62
CA GLY A 55 -4.29 7.48 -0.63
C GLY A 55 -5.04 7.77 0.67
N ARG A 56 -6.29 8.24 0.59
CA ARG A 56 -7.15 8.47 1.76
C ARG A 56 -7.50 7.19 2.51
N ALA A 57 -7.79 6.10 1.79
CA ALA A 57 -8.05 4.79 2.40
C ALA A 57 -6.82 4.28 3.17
N LEU A 58 -5.62 4.44 2.61
CA LEU A 58 -4.36 4.06 3.27
C LEU A 58 -4.02 4.94 4.47
N HIS A 59 -4.43 6.21 4.45
CA HIS A 59 -4.26 7.11 5.59
C HIS A 59 -5.06 6.64 6.81
N HIS A 60 -6.28 6.13 6.59
CA HIS A 60 -7.15 5.60 7.65
C HIS A 60 -6.99 4.10 7.89
N ASN A 61 -5.88 3.49 7.46
CA ASN A 61 -5.66 2.05 7.60
C ASN A 61 -5.57 1.62 9.08
N PRO A 62 -6.57 0.90 9.62
CA PRO A 62 -6.56 0.48 11.03
C PRO A 62 -5.68 -0.74 11.28
N TYR A 63 -5.19 -1.40 10.22
CA TYR A 63 -4.40 -2.62 10.29
C TYR A 63 -2.90 -2.36 10.19
N ALA A 64 -2.44 -1.11 10.27
CA ALA A 64 -1.01 -0.82 10.32
C ALA A 64 -0.38 -1.46 11.59
N PRO A 65 0.84 -2.03 11.51
CA PRO A 65 1.72 -2.16 10.35
C PRO A 65 1.49 -3.44 9.51
N LYS A 66 0.53 -4.31 9.89
CA LYS A 66 0.27 -5.58 9.19
C LYS A 66 -0.13 -5.38 7.73
N VAL A 67 -0.96 -4.38 7.45
CA VAL A 67 -1.17 -3.87 6.09
C VAL A 67 -0.09 -2.81 5.80
N PRO A 68 0.88 -3.09 4.90
CA PRO A 68 2.10 -2.32 4.76
C PRO A 68 1.89 -1.06 3.89
N CYS A 69 1.21 -0.05 4.42
CA CYS A 69 0.91 1.18 3.67
C CYS A 69 2.17 1.99 3.29
N HIS A 70 3.31 1.76 3.96
CA HIS A 70 4.61 2.35 3.59
C HIS A 70 5.15 1.84 2.25
N ARG A 71 4.69 0.67 1.76
CA ARG A 71 5.09 0.10 0.46
C ARG A 71 4.36 0.69 -0.74
N VAL A 72 3.43 1.63 -0.55
CA VAL A 72 2.67 2.27 -1.64
C VAL A 72 3.27 3.64 -1.95
N VAL A 73 3.73 3.87 -3.18
CA VAL A 73 4.43 5.10 -3.60
C VAL A 73 3.75 5.80 -4.79
N GLY A 74 4.26 6.96 -5.20
CA GLY A 74 3.88 7.64 -6.44
C GLY A 74 4.20 6.81 -7.67
N SER A 75 3.55 7.09 -8.80
CA SER A 75 3.73 6.36 -10.06
C SER A 75 5.15 6.42 -10.62
N ASP A 76 5.91 7.45 -10.25
CA ASP A 76 7.31 7.67 -10.62
C ASP A 76 8.31 7.15 -9.56
N GLY A 77 7.82 6.44 -8.53
CA GLY A 77 8.61 5.97 -7.39
C GLY A 77 8.74 6.99 -6.26
N ALA A 78 8.14 8.17 -6.36
CA ALA A 78 8.24 9.19 -5.31
C ALA A 78 7.61 8.75 -4.00
N LEU A 79 8.31 8.98 -2.89
CA LEU A 79 7.77 8.87 -1.55
C LEU A 79 6.80 10.02 -1.32
N THR A 80 5.51 9.74 -1.48
CA THR A 80 4.42 10.66 -1.19
C THR A 80 3.48 10.01 -0.17
N GLY A 81 2.70 10.81 0.56
CA GLY A 81 1.58 10.33 1.39
C GLY A 81 1.91 9.25 2.43
N PHE A 82 2.04 9.63 3.70
CA PHE A 82 2.15 8.67 4.81
C PHE A 82 1.71 9.31 6.12
N ALA A 83 0.80 8.67 6.85
CA ALA A 83 0.28 9.21 8.11
C ALA A 83 1.38 9.43 9.16
N GLY A 84 2.39 8.56 9.20
CA GLY A 84 3.54 8.69 10.10
C GLY A 84 4.69 9.57 9.60
N GLY A 85 4.49 10.34 8.52
CA GLY A 85 5.54 11.18 7.91
C GLY A 85 6.53 10.45 6.98
N LEU A 86 7.09 11.18 6.01
CA LEU A 86 7.95 10.58 4.97
C LEU A 86 9.27 10.02 5.52
N ALA A 87 9.79 10.57 6.62
CA ALA A 87 10.99 10.06 7.28
C ALA A 87 10.78 8.63 7.80
N LYS A 88 9.65 8.37 8.47
CA LYS A 88 9.30 7.04 8.95
C LYS A 88 9.07 6.06 7.80
N LYS A 89 8.39 6.50 6.74
CA LYS A 89 8.18 5.69 5.53
C LYS A 89 9.51 5.27 4.89
N ARG A 90 10.45 6.20 4.76
CA ARG A 90 11.81 5.93 4.27
C ARG A 90 12.51 4.88 5.14
N ALA A 91 12.57 5.10 6.45
CA ALA A 91 13.23 4.18 7.36
C ALA A 91 12.64 2.76 7.30
N MET A 92 11.32 2.64 7.18
CA MET A 92 10.65 1.34 7.02
C MET A 92 10.99 0.67 5.69
N LEU A 93 11.08 1.43 4.59
CA LEU A 93 11.49 0.90 3.28
C LEU A 93 12.96 0.45 3.29
N GLU A 94 13.85 1.26 3.85
CA GLU A 94 15.28 0.95 3.96
C GLU A 94 15.52 -0.29 4.85
N ALA A 95 14.76 -0.46 5.94
CA ALA A 95 14.77 -1.66 6.77
C ALA A 95 14.27 -2.93 6.04
N GLU A 96 13.57 -2.76 4.92
CA GLU A 96 13.17 -3.85 4.03
C GLU A 96 14.14 -4.10 2.86
N GLY A 97 15.23 -3.34 2.78
CA GLY A 97 16.21 -3.42 1.69
C GLY A 97 15.83 -2.56 0.47
N VAL A 98 14.86 -1.65 0.58
CA VAL A 98 14.50 -0.72 -0.49
C VAL A 98 15.27 0.58 -0.32
N SER A 99 16.23 0.82 -1.22
CA SER A 99 16.98 2.08 -1.23
C SER A 99 16.12 3.25 -1.71
N VAL A 100 16.25 4.39 -1.03
CA VAL A 100 15.55 5.63 -1.37
C VAL A 100 16.54 6.75 -1.67
N CYS A 101 16.67 7.13 -2.94
CA CYS A 101 17.55 8.22 -3.37
C CYS A 101 16.72 9.43 -3.81
N LYS A 102 17.07 10.63 -3.34
CA LYS A 102 16.36 11.89 -3.67
C LYS A 102 14.82 11.81 -3.52
N GLY A 103 14.35 11.05 -2.52
CA GLY A 103 12.92 10.88 -2.26
C GLY A 103 12.20 9.93 -3.21
N LYS A 104 12.92 9.10 -3.97
CA LYS A 104 12.37 8.09 -4.87
C LYS A 104 12.96 6.72 -4.58
N VAL A 105 12.14 5.69 -4.69
CA VAL A 105 12.58 4.29 -4.73
C VAL A 105 13.11 3.95 -6.12
N ASP A 106 13.99 2.95 -6.20
CA ASP A 106 14.37 2.35 -7.47
C ASP A 106 13.14 1.73 -8.17
N ARG A 107 13.05 1.87 -9.49
CA ARG A 107 12.00 1.21 -10.28
C ARG A 107 12.13 -0.31 -10.27
N SER A 108 13.33 -0.85 -10.06
CA SER A 108 13.60 -2.29 -10.00
C SER A 108 12.81 -3.00 -8.89
N VAL A 109 12.46 -2.28 -7.80
CA VAL A 109 11.68 -2.82 -6.69
C VAL A 109 10.16 -2.64 -6.86
N MET A 110 9.73 -1.95 -7.92
CA MET A 110 8.30 -1.73 -8.19
C MET A 110 7.65 -3.03 -8.68
N THR A 111 6.44 -3.31 -8.19
CA THR A 111 5.62 -4.45 -8.56
C THR A 111 4.18 -4.05 -8.84
N GLU A 112 3.57 -4.73 -9.80
CA GLU A 112 2.12 -4.70 -10.02
C GLU A 112 1.41 -5.66 -9.04
N LEU A 113 0.07 -5.55 -8.97
CA LEU A 113 -0.83 -6.25 -8.04
C LEU A 113 -1.75 -7.26 -8.72
#